data_AF-A0A1V6NTH8-F1
#
_entry.id   AF-A0A1V6NTH8-F1
#
_cell.length_a   1.000
_cell.length_b   1.000
_cell.length_c   1.000
_cell.angle_alpha   90.00
_cell.angle_beta   90.00
_cell.angle_gamma   90.00
#
_symmetry.space_group_name_H-M   'P 1'
#
loop_
_entity.id
_entity.type
_entity.pdbx_description
1 polymer ?
#
loop_
_entity_poly.entity_id
_entity_poly.type
_entity_poly.pdbx_seq_one_letter_code
_entity_poly.pdbx_strand_id
1 'polypeptide(L)'
;MDGFDASQAPIEYQAVMPLADLFLLGVTIGWVTNYALMVYTSFKERTYAMAILPLCCNFAWEIVYGLIYPSKNRLERGLIMFELLINVGIIYAAISFSPREWSHAPLVEHNLHWIFGIGIIGFLTGHLALAAEIGPALAYSWSAIVAQLLLSVGGLCQLLCRGSTRGASYTLWYGVPLF
;
A
#
# COMPACT_ATOMS: atom_id res chain seq x y z
N MET A 1 9.95 22.40 9.92
CA MET A 1 10.02 22.32 8.45
C MET A 1 8.75 21.64 7.98
N ASP A 2 8.07 22.22 7.00
CA ASP A 2 7.00 21.53 6.30
C ASP A 2 7.66 20.36 5.54
N GLY A 3 7.44 19.11 5.97
CA GLY A 3 8.18 17.94 5.46
C GLY A 3 7.95 17.66 3.96
N PHE A 4 7.04 18.40 3.33
CA PHE A 4 6.77 18.38 1.90
C PHE A 4 7.45 19.50 1.11
N ASP A 5 8.27 20.35 1.75
CA ASP A 5 8.93 21.49 1.12
C ASP A 5 10.46 21.43 1.24
N ALA A 6 11.10 20.77 0.26
CA ALA A 6 12.55 20.64 0.20
C ALA A 6 13.29 21.97 -0.03
N SER A 7 12.60 23.03 -0.46
CA SER A 7 13.22 24.35 -0.69
C SER A 7 13.66 25.04 0.60
N GLN A 8 13.07 24.65 1.73
CA GLN A 8 13.44 25.15 3.06
C GLN A 8 14.36 24.20 3.83
N ALA A 9 14.85 23.14 3.19
CA ALA A 9 15.74 22.18 3.83
C ALA A 9 17.15 22.78 4.04
N PRO A 10 17.90 22.32 5.07
CA PRO A 10 19.27 22.76 5.33
C PRO A 10 20.16 22.54 4.11
N ILE A 11 21.22 23.35 3.98
CA ILE A 11 22.10 23.30 2.81
C ILE A 11 22.80 21.94 2.67
N GLU A 12 23.03 21.26 3.80
CA GLU A 12 23.55 19.90 3.85
C GLU A 12 22.59 18.88 3.22
N TYR A 13 21.26 19.06 3.39
CA TYR A 13 20.25 18.23 2.75
C TYR A 13 20.16 18.53 1.25
N GLN A 14 20.26 19.81 0.87
CA GLN A 14 20.24 20.21 -0.54
C GLN A 14 21.38 19.57 -1.34
N ALA A 15 22.55 19.35 -0.72
CA ALA A 15 23.68 18.68 -1.34
C ALA A 15 23.42 17.19 -1.67
N VAL A 16 22.56 16.51 -0.90
CA VAL A 16 22.21 15.09 -1.08
C VAL A 16 20.84 14.87 -1.73
N MET A 17 20.09 15.95 -1.99
CA MET A 17 18.75 15.91 -2.57
C MET A 17 18.66 15.07 -3.87
N PRO A 18 19.59 15.17 -4.84
CA PRO A 18 19.54 14.31 -6.04
C PRO A 18 19.62 12.81 -5.72
N LEU A 19 20.37 12.43 -4.68
CA LEU A 19 20.48 11.05 -4.23
C LEU A 19 19.19 10.60 -3.51
N ALA A 20 18.60 11.48 -2.69
CA ALA A 20 17.30 11.22 -2.06
C ALA A 20 16.19 11.05 -3.11
N ASP A 21 16.15 11.91 -4.14
CA ASP A 21 15.21 11.82 -5.24
C ASP A 21 15.38 10.53 -6.05
N LEU A 22 16.63 10.10 -6.28
CA LEU A 22 16.93 8.82 -6.94
C LEU A 22 16.39 7.63 -6.12
N PHE A 23 16.58 7.63 -4.80
CA PHE A 23 16.03 6.58 -3.94
C PHE A 23 14.50 6.60 -3.91
N LEU A 24 13.89 7.80 -3.85
CA LEU A 24 12.44 7.94 -3.90
C LEU A 24 11.87 7.38 -5.21
N LEU A 25 12.50 7.69 -6.34
CA LEU A 25 12.15 7.12 -7.64
C LEU A 25 12.27 5.60 -7.64
N GLY A 26 13.36 5.06 -7.12
CA GLY A 26 13.58 3.61 -7.03
C GLY A 26 12.52 2.89 -6.20
N VAL A 27 12.20 3.43 -5.01
CA VAL A 27 11.15 2.92 -4.13
C VAL A 27 9.80 2.94 -4.85
N THR A 28 9.48 4.05 -5.51
CA THR A 28 8.20 4.21 -6.20
C THR A 28 8.06 3.21 -7.35
N ILE A 29 9.07 3.09 -8.21
CA ILE A 29 9.05 2.11 -9.31
C ILE A 29 8.87 0.70 -8.75
N GLY A 30 9.57 0.37 -7.66
CA GLY A 30 9.43 -0.90 -6.96
C GLY A 30 7.98 -1.18 -6.53
N TRP A 31 7.32 -0.20 -5.89
CA TRP A 31 5.94 -0.32 -5.45
C TRP A 31 4.96 -0.47 -6.62
N VAL A 32 5.07 0.37 -7.64
CA VAL A 32 4.20 0.32 -8.82
C VAL A 32 4.34 -1.02 -9.53
N THR A 33 5.57 -1.51 -9.74
CA THR A 33 5.81 -2.82 -10.34
C THR A 33 5.26 -3.93 -9.47
N ASN A 34 5.46 -3.87 -8.16
CA ASN A 34 4.91 -4.85 -7.23
C ASN A 34 3.38 -4.90 -7.28
N TYR A 35 2.70 -3.75 -7.26
CA TYR A 35 1.24 -3.68 -7.34
C TYR A 35 0.70 -4.20 -8.67
N ALA A 36 1.33 -3.84 -9.79
CA ALA A 36 0.97 -4.37 -11.10
C ALA A 36 1.12 -5.90 -11.15
N LEU A 37 2.21 -6.43 -10.60
CA LEU A 37 2.44 -7.87 -10.50
C LEU A 37 1.44 -8.54 -9.53
N MET A 38 1.05 -7.89 -8.44
CA MET A 38 0.04 -8.39 -7.51
C MET A 38 -1.32 -8.52 -8.19
N VAL A 39 -1.74 -7.50 -8.95
CA VAL A 39 -2.95 -7.58 -9.77
C VAL A 39 -2.83 -8.73 -10.76
N TYR A 40 -1.78 -8.75 -11.59
CA TYR A 40 -1.57 -9.80 -12.58
C TYR A 40 -1.62 -11.21 -11.97
N THR A 41 -0.91 -11.44 -10.86
CA THR A 41 -0.84 -12.71 -10.15
C THR A 41 -2.20 -13.09 -9.56
N SER A 42 -2.91 -12.14 -8.95
CA SER A 42 -4.24 -12.36 -8.39
C SER A 42 -5.22 -12.86 -9.45
N PHE A 43 -5.21 -12.26 -10.65
CA PHE A 43 -6.06 -12.70 -11.75
C PHE A 43 -5.60 -14.01 -12.40
N LYS A 44 -4.28 -14.19 -12.59
CA LYS A 44 -3.71 -15.41 -13.17
C LYS A 44 -3.99 -16.63 -12.31
N GLU A 45 -3.76 -16.52 -10.99
CA GLU A 45 -3.91 -17.62 -10.04
C GLU A 45 -5.30 -17.69 -9.41
N ARG A 46 -6.17 -16.73 -9.74
CA ARG A 46 -7.53 -16.58 -9.19
C ARG A 46 -7.52 -16.64 -7.66
N THR A 47 -6.71 -15.78 -7.08
CA THR A 47 -6.44 -15.62 -5.64
C THR A 47 -6.23 -14.14 -5.31
N TYR A 48 -5.91 -13.81 -4.07
CA TYR A 48 -5.45 -12.47 -3.69
C TYR A 48 -3.99 -12.49 -3.26
N ALA A 49 -3.23 -11.48 -3.70
CA ALA A 49 -1.79 -11.35 -3.46
C ALA A 49 -1.44 -10.54 -2.20
N MET A 50 -2.38 -9.78 -1.63
CA MET A 50 -2.15 -8.96 -0.44
C MET A 50 -3.22 -9.22 0.63
N ALA A 51 -2.78 -9.36 1.88
CA ALA A 51 -3.67 -9.54 3.02
C ALA A 51 -4.64 -8.35 3.19
N ILE A 52 -5.85 -8.64 3.69
CA ILE A 52 -6.97 -7.69 3.71
C ILE A 52 -6.68 -6.46 4.59
N LEU A 53 -6.26 -6.65 5.84
CA LEU A 53 -6.03 -5.53 6.77
C LEU A 53 -4.89 -4.60 6.30
N PRO A 54 -3.72 -5.11 5.85
CA PRO A 54 -2.69 -4.26 5.28
C PRO A 54 -3.16 -3.48 4.05
N LEU A 55 -3.94 -4.12 3.16
CA LEU A 55 -4.50 -3.45 1.98
C LEU A 55 -5.46 -2.32 2.37
N CYS A 56 -6.29 -2.52 3.41
CA CYS A 56 -7.15 -1.45 3.94
C CYS A 56 -6.34 -0.27 4.48
N CYS A 57 -5.28 -0.55 5.26
CA CYS A 57 -4.40 0.47 5.81
C CYS A 57 -3.67 1.25 4.71
N ASN A 58 -3.09 0.54 3.74
CA ASN A 58 -2.35 1.15 2.65
C ASN A 58 -3.26 2.02 1.76
N PHE A 59 -4.45 1.51 1.39
CA PHE A 59 -5.39 2.27 0.58
C PHE A 59 -5.89 3.53 1.32
N ALA A 60 -6.14 3.43 2.62
CA ALA A 60 -6.51 4.59 3.44
C ALA A 60 -5.38 5.62 3.53
N TRP A 61 -4.13 5.17 3.64
CA TRP A 61 -2.95 6.03 3.61
C TRP A 61 -2.86 6.83 2.30
N GLU A 62 -3.02 6.16 1.16
CA GLU A 62 -2.99 6.79 -0.17
C GLU A 62 -4.13 7.81 -0.34
N ILE A 63 -5.32 7.57 0.22
CA ILE A 63 -6.40 8.57 0.24
C ILE A 63 -5.99 9.80 1.05
N VAL A 64 -5.53 9.60 2.29
CA VAL A 64 -5.24 10.71 3.20
C VAL A 64 -4.10 11.57 2.65
N TYR A 65 -3.00 10.97 2.21
CA TYR A 65 -1.82 11.72 1.80
C TYR A 65 -1.71 11.95 0.29
N GLY A 66 -2.54 11.31 -0.52
CA GLY A 66 -2.68 11.59 -1.95
C GLY A 66 -3.74 12.65 -2.26
N LEU A 67 -4.84 12.68 -1.49
CA LEU A 67 -6.00 13.55 -1.77
C LEU A 67 -6.22 14.65 -0.72
N ILE A 68 -6.09 14.34 0.58
CA ILE A 68 -6.46 15.28 1.66
C ILE A 68 -5.28 16.17 2.04
N TYR A 69 -4.11 15.57 2.25
CA TYR A 69 -2.85 16.25 2.57
C TYR A 69 -1.79 15.94 1.50
N PRO A 70 -2.00 16.35 0.24
CA PRO A 70 -1.09 16.04 -0.85
C PRO A 70 0.27 16.70 -0.67
N SER A 71 1.33 15.97 -1.04
CA SER A 71 2.66 16.53 -1.19
C SER A 71 2.66 17.67 -2.22
N LYS A 72 3.48 18.71 -1.97
CA LYS A 72 3.74 19.80 -2.92
C LYS A 72 4.51 19.30 -4.15
N ASN A 73 5.22 18.18 -4.03
CA ASN A 73 5.91 17.55 -5.14
C ASN A 73 4.89 16.91 -6.09
N ARG A 74 4.79 17.44 -7.31
CA ARG A 74 3.83 16.98 -8.33
C ARG A 74 4.08 15.54 -8.77
N LEU A 75 5.35 15.11 -8.79
CA LEU A 75 5.72 13.76 -9.17
C LEU A 75 5.24 12.76 -8.11
N GLU A 76 5.59 13.01 -6.84
CA GLU A 76 5.15 12.20 -5.71
C GLU A 76 3.62 12.10 -5.65
N ARG A 77 2.92 13.24 -5.80
CA ARG A 77 1.45 13.24 -5.84
C ARG A 77 0.90 12.40 -6.99
N GLY A 78 1.48 12.50 -8.18
CA GLY A 78 1.04 11.72 -9.34
C GLY A 78 1.21 10.21 -9.13
N LEU A 79 2.30 9.82 -8.46
CA LEU A 79 2.62 8.43 -8.19
C LEU A 79 1.72 7.82 -7.12
N ILE A 80 1.48 8.51 -6.00
CA ILE A 80 0.54 8.06 -4.97
C ILE A 80 -0.88 7.88 -5.56
N MET A 81 -1.29 8.79 -6.45
CA MET A 81 -2.58 8.66 -7.13
C MET A 81 -2.65 7.45 -8.08
N PHE A 82 -1.53 7.09 -8.70
CA PHE A 82 -1.45 5.91 -9.54
C PHE A 82 -1.48 4.62 -8.71
N GLU A 83 -0.77 4.58 -7.59
CA GLU A 83 -0.80 3.48 -6.62
C GLU A 83 -2.22 3.26 -6.06
N LEU A 84 -2.90 4.35 -5.69
CA LEU A 84 -4.30 4.35 -5.28
C LEU A 84 -5.21 3.67 -6.32
N LEU A 85 -5.01 4.02 -7.59
CA LEU A 85 -5.80 3.43 -8.68
C LEU A 85 -5.53 1.93 -8.83
N ILE A 86 -4.27 1.49 -8.73
CA ILE A 86 -3.93 0.07 -8.85
C ILE A 86 -4.51 -0.73 -7.66
N ASN A 87 -4.51 -0.17 -6.45
CA ASN A 87 -5.07 -0.83 -5.28
C ASN A 87 -6.56 -1.14 -5.41
N VAL A 88 -7.32 -0.35 -6.18
CA VAL A 88 -8.71 -0.70 -6.53
C VAL A 88 -8.77 -2.05 -7.25
N GLY A 89 -7.82 -2.31 -8.16
CA GLY A 89 -7.68 -3.60 -8.84
C GLY A 89 -7.32 -4.75 -7.90
N ILE A 90 -6.46 -4.51 -6.91
CA ILE A 90 -6.08 -5.52 -5.90
C ILE A 90 -7.28 -5.85 -5.00
N ILE A 91 -8.01 -4.83 -4.52
CA ILE A 91 -9.24 -5.00 -3.71
C ILE A 91 -10.30 -5.77 -4.51
N TYR A 92 -10.51 -5.37 -5.78
CA TYR A 92 -11.46 -6.03 -6.65
C TYR A 92 -11.12 -7.52 -6.86
N ALA A 93 -9.84 -7.84 -7.09
CA ALA A 93 -9.41 -9.22 -7.21
C ALA A 93 -9.65 -10.02 -5.91
N ALA A 94 -9.37 -9.42 -4.75
CA ALA A 94 -9.59 -10.06 -3.46
C ALA A 94 -11.07 -10.39 -3.21
N ILE A 95 -11.98 -9.46 -3.53
CA ILE A 95 -13.43 -9.68 -3.44
C ILE A 95 -13.89 -10.74 -4.44
N SER A 96 -13.47 -10.62 -5.70
CA SER A 96 -13.90 -11.51 -6.80
C SER A 96 -13.47 -12.96 -6.61
N PHE A 97 -12.26 -13.17 -6.07
CA PHE A 97 -11.72 -14.51 -5.83
C PHE A 97 -11.94 -15.01 -4.41
N SER A 98 -12.69 -14.28 -3.59
CA SER A 98 -12.95 -14.64 -2.19
C SER A 98 -13.56 -16.05 -2.01
N PRO A 99 -14.47 -16.57 -2.85
CA PRO A 99 -15.00 -17.92 -2.68
C PRO A 99 -13.97 -19.04 -2.77
N ARG A 100 -12.84 -18.77 -3.43
CA ARG A 100 -11.75 -19.74 -3.61
C ARG A 100 -10.81 -19.80 -2.41
N GLU A 101 -10.77 -18.73 -1.63
CA GLU A 101 -9.82 -18.54 -0.53
C GLU A 101 -10.50 -18.61 0.84
N TRP A 102 -11.77 -18.22 0.92
CA TRP A 102 -12.52 -18.05 2.17
C TRP A 102 -13.68 -19.04 2.33
N SER A 103 -13.74 -20.11 1.53
CA SER A 103 -14.79 -21.15 1.65
C SER A 103 -14.85 -21.83 3.03
N HIS A 104 -13.73 -21.80 3.77
CA HIS A 104 -13.63 -22.27 5.15
C HIS A 104 -14.25 -21.29 6.17
N ALA A 105 -14.51 -20.04 5.78
CA ALA A 105 -15.09 -18.98 6.60
C ALA A 105 -16.17 -18.20 5.83
N PRO A 106 -17.39 -18.78 5.67
CA PRO A 106 -18.44 -18.21 4.83
C PRO A 106 -18.84 -16.77 5.22
N LEU A 107 -18.77 -16.40 6.50
CA LEU A 107 -19.05 -15.03 6.92
C LEU A 107 -18.08 -14.01 6.30
N VAL A 108 -16.79 -14.38 6.18
CA VAL A 108 -15.77 -13.52 5.57
C VAL A 108 -15.96 -13.46 4.06
N GLU A 109 -16.16 -14.63 3.45
CA GLU A 109 -16.39 -14.77 1.99
C GLU A 109 -17.51 -13.85 1.50
N HIS A 110 -18.69 -13.93 2.10
CA HIS A 110 -19.88 -13.19 1.62
C HIS A 110 -19.83 -11.69 1.94
N ASN A 111 -19.03 -11.28 2.94
CA ASN A 111 -19.01 -9.91 3.45
C ASN A 111 -17.70 -9.17 3.16
N LEU A 112 -16.84 -9.69 2.28
CA LEU A 112 -15.51 -9.12 2.07
C LEU A 112 -15.54 -7.64 1.64
N HIS A 113 -16.54 -7.24 0.85
CA HIS A 113 -16.75 -5.84 0.47
C HIS A 113 -17.05 -4.94 1.68
N TRP A 114 -17.85 -5.40 2.65
CA TRP A 114 -18.07 -4.69 3.91
C TRP A 114 -16.83 -4.68 4.79
N ILE A 115 -16.09 -5.78 4.83
CA ILE A 115 -14.82 -5.86 5.59
C ILE A 115 -13.83 -4.83 5.04
N PHE A 116 -13.68 -4.73 3.72
CA PHE A 116 -12.90 -3.68 3.09
C PHE A 116 -13.44 -2.28 3.41
N GLY A 117 -14.74 -2.05 3.26
CA GLY A 117 -15.34 -0.74 3.54
C GLY A 117 -15.11 -0.27 4.98
N ILE A 118 -15.42 -1.12 5.96
CA ILE A 118 -15.24 -0.82 7.39
C ILE A 118 -13.76 -0.69 7.72
N GLY A 119 -12.91 -1.58 7.20
CA GLY A 119 -11.47 -1.55 7.42
C GLY A 119 -10.84 -0.26 6.89
N ILE A 120 -11.18 0.13 5.65
CA ILE A 120 -10.70 1.38 5.03
C ILE A 120 -11.17 2.58 5.84
N ILE A 121 -12.45 2.64 6.25
CA ILE A 121 -12.95 3.74 7.09
C ILE A 121 -12.19 3.80 8.41
N GLY A 122 -11.99 2.66 9.07
CA GLY A 122 -11.24 2.56 10.33
C GLY A 122 -9.82 3.12 10.17
N PHE A 123 -9.06 2.65 9.19
CA PHE A 123 -7.71 3.15 8.95
C PHE A 123 -7.69 4.61 8.49
N LEU A 124 -8.66 5.05 7.68
CA LEU A 124 -8.77 6.43 7.23
C LEU A 124 -8.97 7.38 8.42
N THR A 125 -9.83 7.02 9.37
CA THR A 125 -9.96 7.80 10.62
C THR A 125 -8.67 7.78 11.44
N GLY A 126 -7.97 6.65 11.52
CA GLY A 126 -6.69 6.55 12.21
C GLY A 126 -5.60 7.44 11.60
N HIS A 127 -5.45 7.45 10.28
CA HIS A 127 -4.49 8.30 9.57
C HIS A 127 -4.84 9.78 9.69
N LEU A 128 -6.12 10.14 9.60
CA LEU A 128 -6.57 11.51 9.81
C LEU A 128 -6.32 11.99 11.25
N ALA A 129 -6.62 11.14 12.24
CA ALA A 129 -6.34 11.44 13.64
C ALA A 129 -4.82 11.64 13.84
N LEU A 130 -3.99 10.76 13.31
CA LEU A 130 -2.53 10.91 13.42
C LEU A 130 -2.05 12.21 12.76
N ALA A 131 -2.56 12.55 11.56
CA ALA A 131 -2.24 13.79 10.88
C ALA A 131 -2.66 15.03 11.68
N ALA A 132 -3.79 14.96 12.40
CA ALA A 132 -4.24 16.03 13.29
C ALA A 132 -3.33 16.19 14.52
N GLU A 133 -2.82 15.10 15.07
CA GLU A 133 -2.01 15.11 16.31
C GLU A 133 -0.56 15.55 16.06
N ILE A 134 0.11 14.98 15.05
CA ILE A 134 1.56 15.19 14.84
C ILE A 134 1.90 15.98 13.58
N GLY A 135 0.87 16.48 12.89
CA GLY A 135 0.98 17.19 11.63
C GLY A 135 1.04 16.26 10.41
N PRO A 136 0.53 16.67 9.24
CA PRO A 136 0.39 15.80 8.08
C PRO A 136 1.71 15.24 7.55
N ALA A 137 2.78 16.04 7.54
CA ALA A 137 4.07 15.63 7.00
C ALA A 137 4.75 14.54 7.82
N LEU A 138 4.68 14.64 9.16
CA LEU A 138 5.26 13.61 10.03
C LEU A 138 4.36 12.36 10.04
N ALA A 139 3.04 12.56 10.04
CA ALA A 139 2.07 11.47 9.98
C ALA A 139 2.18 10.67 8.68
N TYR A 140 2.50 11.30 7.55
CA TYR A 140 2.78 10.63 6.28
C TYR A 140 3.83 9.53 6.43
N SER A 141 5.02 9.90 6.93
CA SER A 141 6.14 8.97 7.09
C SER A 141 5.85 7.89 8.13
N TRP A 142 5.31 8.25 9.30
CA TRP A 142 5.01 7.26 10.35
C TRP A 142 3.90 6.30 9.92
N SER A 143 2.88 6.80 9.25
CA SER A 143 1.82 5.95 8.74
C SER A 143 2.32 5.01 7.65
N ALA A 144 3.26 5.44 6.79
CA ALA A 144 3.89 4.58 5.80
C ALA A 144 4.68 3.44 6.47
N ILE A 145 5.40 3.72 7.56
CA ILE A 145 6.10 2.70 8.35
C ILE A 145 5.11 1.68 8.94
N VAL A 146 3.99 2.17 9.49
CA VAL A 146 2.94 1.29 10.04
C VAL A 146 2.31 0.42 8.94
N ALA A 147 2.01 1.00 7.79
CA ALA A 147 1.48 0.26 6.63
C ALA A 147 2.49 -0.80 6.16
N GLN A 148 3.77 -0.46 6.06
CA GLN A 148 4.83 -1.40 5.69
C GLN A 148 4.97 -2.56 6.69
N LEU A 149 4.88 -2.27 7.99
CA LEU A 149 4.91 -3.30 9.03
C LEU A 149 3.72 -4.24 8.90
N LEU A 150 2.51 -3.70 8.70
CA LEU A 150 1.30 -4.48 8.47
C LEU A 150 1.42 -5.34 7.21
N LEU A 151 1.94 -4.79 6.10
CA LEU A 151 2.17 -5.54 4.86
C LEU A 151 3.11 -6.73 5.09
N SER A 152 4.19 -6.50 5.84
CA SER A 152 5.20 -7.52 6.15
C SER A 152 4.63 -8.65 7.02
N VAL A 153 3.96 -8.28 8.12
CA VAL A 153 3.33 -9.24 9.03
C VAL A 153 2.17 -9.97 8.34
N GLY A 154 1.33 -9.24 7.61
CA GLY A 154 0.20 -9.79 6.88
C GLY A 154 0.61 -10.78 5.79
N GLY A 155 1.66 -10.47 5.03
CA GLY A 155 2.25 -11.39 4.05
C GLY A 155 2.75 -12.68 4.70
N LEU A 156 3.44 -12.58 5.84
CA LEU A 156 3.89 -13.76 6.60
C LEU A 156 2.70 -14.58 7.13
N CYS A 157 1.71 -13.93 7.74
CA CYS A 157 0.50 -14.60 8.21
C CYS A 157 -0.24 -15.30 7.07
N GLN A 158 -0.34 -14.66 5.90
CA GLN A 158 -0.98 -15.25 4.72
C GLN A 158 -0.25 -16.54 4.28
N LEU A 159 1.08 -16.55 4.26
CA LEU A 159 1.86 -17.75 3.95
C LEU A 159 1.64 -18.87 4.99
N LEU A 160 1.68 -18.52 6.28
CA LEU A 160 1.53 -19.47 7.38
C LEU A 160 0.12 -20.07 7.46
N CYS A 161 -0.92 -19.25 7.29
CA CYS A 161 -2.32 -19.68 7.42
C CYS A 161 -2.86 -20.36 6.17
N ARG A 162 -2.42 -19.93 4.97
CA ARG A 162 -2.91 -20.52 3.71
C ARG A 162 -2.23 -21.85 3.39
N GLY A 163 -1.03 -22.11 3.93
CA GLY A 163 -0.26 -23.32 3.62
C GLY A 163 0.11 -23.47 2.14
N SER A 164 0.09 -22.36 1.40
CA SER A 164 0.34 -22.30 -0.04
C SER A 164 1.05 -20.99 -0.38
N THR A 165 1.95 -21.03 -1.36
CA THR A 165 2.61 -19.84 -1.90
C THR A 165 1.78 -19.13 -2.98
N ARG A 166 0.55 -19.58 -3.29
CA ARG A 166 -0.30 -18.91 -4.28
C ARG A 166 -0.59 -17.46 -3.89
N GLY A 167 -0.44 -16.55 -4.85
CA GLY A 167 -0.49 -15.11 -4.65
C GLY A 167 0.82 -14.49 -4.12
N ALA A 168 1.86 -15.29 -3.89
CA ALA A 168 3.18 -14.85 -3.46
C ALA A 168 4.28 -15.47 -4.34
N SER A 169 5.35 -14.73 -4.60
CA SER A 169 6.50 -15.25 -5.34
C SER A 169 7.75 -14.43 -5.05
N TYR A 170 8.93 -15.01 -5.26
CA TYR A 170 10.17 -14.23 -5.25
C TYR A 170 10.15 -13.11 -6.28
N THR A 171 9.44 -13.31 -7.40
CA THR A 171 9.17 -12.30 -8.42
C THR A 171 8.45 -11.08 -7.87
N LEU A 172 7.40 -11.30 -7.06
CA LEU A 172 6.68 -10.24 -6.33
C LEU A 172 7.59 -9.58 -5.29
N TRP A 173 8.38 -10.38 -4.57
CA TRP A 173 9.23 -9.89 -3.50
C TRP A 173 10.41 -9.04 -3.98
N TYR A 174 11.03 -9.41 -5.10
CA TYR A 174 12.15 -8.68 -5.71
C TYR A 174 11.71 -7.62 -6.74
N GLY A 175 10.44 -7.62 -7.15
CA GLY A 175 9.93 -6.72 -8.21
C GLY A 175 10.49 -7.01 -9.60
N VAL A 176 11.10 -8.18 -9.83
CA VAL A 176 11.73 -8.57 -11.10
C VAL A 176 11.07 -9.86 -11.61
N PRO A 177 10.55 -9.89 -12.85
CA PRO A 177 10.16 -11.11 -13.55
C PRO A 177 11.36 -12.06 -13.67
N LEU A 178 11.47 -13.04 -12.77
CA LEU A 178 12.30 -14.21 -13.01
C LEU A 178 11.55 -15.11 -14.00
N PHE A 179 12.04 -15.13 -15.23
CA PHE A 179 11.64 -16.08 -16.28
C PHE A 179 12.25 -17.46 -16.00
#